data_AF-A0A913XKI0-F1
#
_entry.id   AF-A0A913XKI0-F1
#
_cell.length_a   1.000
_cell.length_b   1.000
_cell.length_c   1.000
_cell.angle_alpha   90.00
_cell.angle_beta   90.00
_cell.angle_gamma   90.00
#
_symmetry.space_group_name_H-M   'P 1'
#
loop_
_entity.id
_entity.type
_entity.pdbx_description
1 polymer ?
#
loop_
_entity_poly.entity_id
_entity_poly.type
_entity_poly.pdbx_seq_one_letter_code
_entity_poly.pdbx_strand_id
1 'polypeptide(L)'
;MKSALRANTCQDLRSNQRQISRNYQQRLLYNHVKASSSSCRRVKINVSGQVFETFESTLARFPETLLGCPDKRMKYYDQHHREYFFNRNRNAFDAILFFYQSEGLLVRPNTVSLQNFYNELEFFQIGRKVLEEYMKDEGVLLEDESCTEILPENRILRSLWISFEYPSSSDIAKLVACWSIMFIFLSIFILCAETIPHQAAGIDSAEGGEVLQINRLYDGIEMACIIWFTFEITARFISCPEKVTFLKDFLNYIDVAAVLPFYLKEIVGSDSSDGFGIMNAFRLLRVCRIFKLARHLEFLQVLGRTVVATWRELLMILFFVIVSMVVFSGLTYHAEHDAQSDKFSSIPATFWFVIVTLTNVGYGDVVPKTPFGKLLGTVCALVGVLAIALPSPVIATRFKQFYNQERWKKKTENSTFTIVRRESSLSRKLLN
;
A
#
# COMPACT_ATOMS: atom_id res chain seq x y z
N MET A 1 -32.14 2.58 3.34
CA MET A 1 -31.92 4.04 3.43
C MET A 1 -30.52 4.49 2.98
N LYS A 2 -29.42 3.83 3.41
CA LYS A 2 -28.05 4.13 2.93
C LYS A 2 -27.76 3.77 1.45
N SER A 3 -28.51 2.82 0.87
CA SER A 3 -28.42 2.45 -0.55
C SER A 3 -29.08 3.49 -1.48
N ALA A 4 -30.20 4.10 -1.05
CA ALA A 4 -30.89 5.15 -1.79
C ALA A 4 -30.13 6.48 -1.75
N LEU A 5 -29.47 6.82 -0.64
CA LEU A 5 -28.58 7.99 -0.57
C LEU A 5 -27.39 7.87 -1.53
N ARG A 6 -26.75 6.70 -1.64
CA ARG A 6 -25.64 6.48 -2.58
C ARG A 6 -26.06 6.55 -4.05
N ALA A 7 -27.27 6.12 -4.38
CA ALA A 7 -27.80 6.22 -5.74
C ALA A 7 -28.04 7.69 -6.15
N ASN A 8 -28.56 8.50 -5.22
CA ASN A 8 -28.79 9.94 -5.44
C ASN A 8 -27.47 10.71 -5.56
N THR A 9 -26.47 10.42 -4.72
CA THR A 9 -25.13 11.05 -4.83
C THR A 9 -24.44 10.70 -6.15
N CYS A 10 -24.62 9.47 -6.66
CA CYS A 10 -24.04 9.05 -7.94
C CYS A 10 -24.77 9.68 -9.14
N GLN A 11 -26.08 9.91 -9.04
CA GLN A 11 -26.84 10.68 -10.04
C GLN A 11 -26.46 12.17 -10.04
N ASP A 12 -26.22 12.75 -8.86
CA ASP A 12 -25.78 14.14 -8.73
C ASP A 12 -24.33 14.37 -9.22
N LEU A 13 -23.45 13.38 -9.06
CA LEU A 13 -22.11 13.41 -9.65
C LEU A 13 -22.16 13.32 -11.18
N ARG A 14 -23.04 12.47 -11.75
CA ARG A 14 -23.25 12.37 -13.20
C ARG A 14 -23.91 13.62 -13.79
N SER A 15 -24.82 14.27 -13.06
CA SER A 15 -25.46 15.51 -13.50
C SER A 15 -24.46 16.68 -13.47
N ASN A 16 -23.61 16.77 -12.44
CA ASN A 16 -22.52 17.74 -12.37
C ASN A 16 -21.48 17.52 -13.48
N GLN A 17 -21.06 16.27 -13.76
CA GLN A 17 -20.17 15.96 -14.89
C GLN A 17 -20.79 16.40 -16.23
N ARG A 18 -22.09 16.18 -16.45
CA ARG A 18 -22.79 16.64 -17.66
C ARG A 18 -22.88 18.16 -17.74
N GLN A 19 -23.03 18.85 -16.62
CA GLN A 19 -23.16 20.30 -16.57
C GLN A 19 -21.80 21.01 -16.77
N ILE A 20 -20.72 20.45 -16.23
CA ILE A 20 -19.34 20.87 -16.47
C ILE A 20 -18.96 20.62 -17.95
N SER A 21 -19.34 19.47 -18.50
CA SER A 21 -19.13 19.13 -19.92
C SER A 21 -19.88 20.09 -20.86
N ARG A 22 -21.10 20.53 -20.51
CA ARG A 22 -21.86 21.55 -21.27
C ARG A 22 -21.21 22.94 -21.23
N ASN A 23 -20.71 23.36 -20.06
CA ASN A 23 -20.02 24.66 -19.93
C ASN A 23 -18.67 24.67 -20.66
N TYR A 24 -17.98 23.52 -20.73
CA TYR A 24 -16.80 23.32 -21.56
C TYR A 24 -17.14 23.33 -23.05
N GLN A 25 -18.22 22.63 -23.46
CA GLN A 25 -18.74 22.66 -24.84
C GLN A 25 -19.18 24.05 -25.29
N GLN A 26 -19.74 24.89 -24.41
CA GLN A 26 -20.07 26.29 -24.72
C GLN A 26 -18.83 27.17 -24.92
N ARG A 27 -17.76 26.96 -24.14
CA ARG A 27 -16.46 27.63 -24.37
C ARG A 27 -15.76 27.14 -25.63
N LEU A 28 -15.89 25.86 -25.97
CA LEU A 28 -15.39 25.29 -27.23
C LEU A 28 -16.13 25.86 -28.45
N LEU A 29 -17.46 26.04 -28.38
CA LEU A 29 -18.26 26.67 -29.44
C LEU A 29 -17.84 28.11 -29.72
N TYR A 30 -17.51 28.89 -28.68
CA TYR A 30 -16.98 30.25 -28.83
C TYR A 30 -15.63 30.28 -29.55
N ASN A 31 -14.74 29.31 -29.26
CA ASN A 31 -13.47 29.15 -29.96
C ASN A 31 -13.64 28.55 -31.38
N HIS A 32 -14.69 27.76 -31.60
CA HIS A 32 -14.99 27.12 -32.89
C HIS A 32 -15.35 28.13 -33.98
N VAL A 33 -16.06 29.22 -33.63
CA VAL A 33 -16.39 30.32 -34.56
C VAL A 33 -15.13 31.04 -35.05
N LYS A 34 -14.09 31.12 -34.20
CA LYS A 34 -12.81 31.79 -34.52
C LYS A 34 -11.86 30.93 -35.37
N ALA A 35 -12.07 29.62 -35.42
CA ALA A 35 -11.21 28.65 -36.13
C ALA A 35 -11.72 28.26 -37.54
N SER A 36 -12.82 28.86 -38.02
CA SER A 36 -13.50 28.44 -39.25
C SER A 36 -12.79 28.80 -40.57
N SER A 37 -11.61 29.43 -40.55
CA SER A 37 -10.88 29.85 -41.77
C SER A 37 -9.62 29.04 -42.12
N SER A 38 -9.24 28.01 -41.35
CA SER A 38 -7.98 27.24 -41.54
C SER A 38 -8.16 25.73 -41.75
N SER A 39 -9.28 25.30 -42.35
CA SER A 39 -9.86 23.97 -42.14
C SER A 39 -9.22 22.74 -42.81
N CYS A 40 -8.17 22.84 -43.66
CA CYS A 40 -7.74 21.69 -44.48
C CYS A 40 -6.23 21.43 -44.58
N ARG A 41 -5.37 22.06 -43.76
CA ARG A 41 -3.92 21.81 -43.84
C ARG A 41 -3.55 20.51 -43.11
N ARG A 42 -2.98 19.54 -43.85
CA ARG A 42 -2.39 18.32 -43.27
C ARG A 42 -1.02 18.60 -42.67
N VAL A 43 -0.74 17.93 -41.56
CA VAL A 43 0.52 17.97 -40.83
C VAL A 43 1.10 16.56 -40.79
N LYS A 44 2.37 16.43 -41.18
CA LYS A 44 3.14 15.19 -41.07
C LYS A 44 3.96 15.19 -39.79
N ILE A 45 3.88 14.11 -39.04
CA ILE A 45 4.62 13.92 -37.79
C ILE A 45 5.35 12.59 -37.86
N ASN A 46 6.68 12.62 -37.88
CA ASN A 46 7.52 11.45 -37.91
C ASN A 46 8.04 11.14 -36.49
N VAL A 47 7.68 9.96 -35.98
CA VAL A 47 8.12 9.47 -34.67
C VAL A 47 9.04 8.28 -34.87
N SER A 48 10.35 8.53 -34.74
CA SER A 48 11.41 7.53 -34.92
C SER A 48 11.27 6.67 -36.19
N GLY A 49 10.90 7.31 -37.30
CA GLY A 49 10.74 6.68 -38.61
C GLY A 49 9.30 6.32 -38.98
N GLN A 50 8.36 6.30 -38.03
CA GLN A 50 6.95 6.06 -38.31
C GLN A 50 6.24 7.40 -38.57
N VAL A 51 5.70 7.55 -39.77
CA VAL A 51 5.03 8.80 -40.20
C VAL A 51 3.54 8.73 -39.90
N PHE A 52 3.07 9.75 -39.21
CA PHE A 52 1.67 10.00 -38.87
C PHE A 52 1.18 11.24 -39.61
N GLU A 53 -0.08 11.22 -40.04
CA GLU A 53 -0.72 12.37 -40.66
C GLU A 53 -1.99 12.75 -39.90
N THR A 54 -2.18 14.06 -39.71
CA THR A 54 -3.42 14.61 -39.13
C THR A 54 -3.69 16.00 -39.69
N PHE A 55 -4.80 16.61 -39.30
CA PHE A 55 -5.12 17.98 -39.67
C PHE A 55 -4.64 18.97 -38.62
N GLU A 56 -4.24 20.16 -39.07
CA GLU A 56 -3.88 21.26 -38.17
C GLU A 56 -5.04 21.63 -37.23
N SER A 57 -6.29 21.53 -37.71
CA SER A 57 -7.50 21.70 -36.92
C SER A 57 -7.61 20.69 -35.77
N THR A 58 -7.21 19.43 -35.99
CA THR A 58 -7.20 18.39 -34.96
C THR A 58 -6.24 18.74 -33.82
N LEU A 59 -5.03 19.20 -34.17
CA LEU A 59 -4.03 19.60 -33.16
C LEU A 59 -4.44 20.88 -32.42
N ALA A 60 -5.04 21.84 -33.14
CA ALA A 60 -5.50 23.11 -32.59
C ALA A 60 -6.62 22.98 -31.54
N ARG A 61 -7.26 21.81 -31.43
CA ARG A 61 -8.24 21.51 -30.36
C ARG A 61 -7.66 21.66 -28.96
N PHE A 62 -6.36 21.39 -28.79
CA PHE A 62 -5.66 21.47 -27.51
C PHE A 62 -4.44 22.41 -27.59
N PRO A 63 -4.64 23.73 -27.67
CA PRO A 63 -3.58 24.70 -27.97
C PRO A 63 -2.48 24.77 -26.90
N GLU A 64 -2.76 24.34 -25.68
CA GLU A 64 -1.78 24.34 -24.57
C GLU A 64 -0.71 23.25 -24.69
N THR A 65 -0.98 22.21 -25.50
CA THR A 65 -0.08 21.06 -25.67
C THR A 65 1.10 21.38 -26.60
N LEU A 66 2.14 20.53 -26.60
CA LEU A 66 3.29 20.70 -27.47
C LEU A 66 2.88 20.70 -28.95
N LEU A 67 2.02 19.76 -29.36
CA LEU A 67 1.59 19.64 -30.75
C LEU A 67 0.48 20.63 -31.12
N GLY A 68 -0.34 21.07 -30.17
CA GLY A 68 -1.39 22.05 -30.44
C GLY A 68 -0.88 23.47 -30.61
N CYS A 69 0.19 23.84 -29.88
CA CYS A 69 0.82 25.16 -29.97
C CYS A 69 1.81 25.23 -31.16
N PRO A 70 1.59 26.09 -32.17
CA PRO A 70 2.51 26.24 -33.29
C PRO A 70 3.94 26.59 -32.86
N ASP A 71 4.09 27.50 -31.90
CA ASP A 71 5.40 27.97 -31.43
C ASP A 71 6.20 26.86 -30.74
N LYS A 72 5.52 26.01 -29.94
CA LYS A 72 6.17 24.88 -29.25
C LYS A 72 6.61 23.80 -30.23
N ARG A 73 5.75 23.42 -31.19
CA ARG A 73 6.09 22.38 -32.17
C ARG A 73 7.11 22.83 -33.22
N MET A 74 7.23 24.14 -33.49
CA MET A 74 8.13 24.66 -34.52
C MET A 74 9.58 24.24 -34.34
N LYS A 75 10.02 24.05 -33.08
CA LYS A 75 11.36 23.54 -32.75
C LYS A 75 11.66 22.15 -33.34
N TYR A 76 10.64 21.37 -33.63
CA TYR A 76 10.74 20.00 -34.12
C TYR A 76 10.47 19.90 -35.63
N TYR A 77 10.28 21.03 -36.32
CA TYR A 77 9.98 21.05 -37.75
C TYR A 77 11.25 20.87 -38.59
N ASP A 78 11.27 19.82 -39.41
CA ASP A 78 12.28 19.62 -40.44
C ASP A 78 11.82 20.27 -41.75
N GLN A 79 12.58 21.28 -42.20
CA GLN A 79 12.29 22.00 -43.44
C GLN A 79 12.52 21.14 -44.69
N HIS A 80 13.48 20.21 -44.67
CA HIS A 80 13.83 19.40 -45.83
C HIS A 80 12.74 18.37 -46.15
N HIS A 81 12.24 17.70 -45.12
CA HIS A 81 11.22 16.66 -45.26
C HIS A 81 9.78 17.19 -45.07
N ARG A 82 9.62 18.47 -44.69
CA ARG A 82 8.34 19.14 -44.43
C ARG A 82 7.48 18.40 -43.41
N GLU A 83 8.11 17.93 -42.34
CA GLU A 83 7.48 17.15 -41.27
C GLU A 83 8.00 17.56 -39.88
N TYR A 84 7.27 17.19 -38.83
CA TYR A 84 7.75 17.33 -37.46
C TYR A 84 8.41 16.03 -37.00
N PHE A 85 9.68 16.06 -36.59
CA PHE A 85 10.43 14.87 -36.21
C PHE A 85 10.61 14.74 -34.69
N PHE A 86 10.28 13.57 -34.15
CA PHE A 86 10.45 13.20 -32.75
C PHE A 86 11.18 11.86 -32.62
N ASN A 87 12.34 11.86 -31.95
CA ASN A 87 13.04 10.61 -31.64
C ASN A 87 12.50 10.01 -30.32
N ARG A 88 11.31 9.40 -30.37
CA ARG A 88 10.53 8.95 -29.20
C ARG A 88 9.80 7.62 -29.42
N ASN A 89 9.04 7.17 -28.42
CA ASN A 89 8.37 5.87 -28.48
C ASN A 89 7.19 5.87 -29.47
N ARG A 90 7.42 5.26 -30.63
CA ARG A 90 6.40 5.10 -31.69
C ARG A 90 5.09 4.47 -31.21
N ASN A 91 5.16 3.45 -30.35
CA ASN A 91 3.98 2.71 -29.89
C ASN A 91 3.11 3.55 -28.96
N ALA A 92 3.68 4.54 -28.27
CA ALA A 92 2.94 5.45 -27.41
C ALA A 92 2.25 6.57 -28.20
N PHE A 93 2.83 6.96 -29.35
CA PHE A 93 2.37 8.08 -30.12
C PHE A 93 0.98 7.85 -30.76
N ASP A 94 0.64 6.61 -31.10
CA ASP A 94 -0.70 6.24 -31.56
C ASP A 94 -1.79 6.75 -30.62
N ALA A 95 -1.63 6.51 -29.31
CA ALA A 95 -2.59 6.94 -28.30
C ALA A 95 -2.56 8.47 -28.07
N ILE A 96 -1.39 9.09 -28.19
CA ILE A 96 -1.26 10.56 -28.09
C ILE A 96 -1.96 11.24 -29.25
N LEU A 97 -1.81 10.73 -30.47
CA LEU A 97 -2.50 11.29 -31.63
C LEU A 97 -4.00 11.05 -31.53
N PHE A 98 -4.40 9.85 -31.09
CA PHE A 98 -5.80 9.50 -30.87
C PHE A 98 -6.47 10.44 -29.85
N PHE A 99 -5.76 10.89 -28.81
CA PHE A 99 -6.27 11.90 -27.86
C PHE A 99 -6.75 13.19 -28.54
N TYR A 100 -6.03 13.69 -29.57
CA TYR A 100 -6.48 14.87 -30.33
C TYR A 100 -7.69 14.54 -31.23
N GLN A 101 -7.70 13.34 -31.82
CA GLN A 101 -8.75 12.90 -32.73
C GLN A 101 -10.08 12.64 -32.01
N SER A 102 -10.02 12.04 -30.84
CA SER A 102 -11.14 11.63 -29.98
C SER A 102 -11.66 12.73 -29.06
N GLU A 103 -11.06 13.94 -29.13
CA GLU A 103 -11.43 15.10 -28.31
C GLU A 103 -11.20 14.89 -26.80
N GLY A 104 -10.18 14.09 -26.45
CA GLY A 104 -9.69 13.99 -25.08
C GLY A 104 -9.63 12.58 -24.51
N LEU A 105 -10.06 11.55 -25.24
CA LEU A 105 -9.99 10.17 -24.77
C LEU A 105 -8.54 9.67 -24.83
N LEU A 106 -8.01 9.29 -23.67
CA LEU A 106 -6.65 8.79 -23.53
C LEU A 106 -6.68 7.32 -23.11
N VAL A 107 -6.19 6.43 -23.99
CA VAL A 107 -6.13 4.99 -23.73
C VAL A 107 -4.69 4.53 -23.92
N ARG A 108 -4.10 3.96 -22.87
CA ARG A 108 -2.72 3.44 -22.95
C ARG A 108 -2.68 2.16 -23.79
N PRO A 109 -1.76 2.05 -24.76
CA PRO A 109 -1.52 0.80 -25.48
C PRO A 109 -0.98 -0.29 -24.54
N ASN A 110 -1.49 -1.52 -24.67
CA ASN A 110 -1.06 -2.66 -23.84
C ASN A 110 0.44 -3.00 -23.99
N THR A 111 1.04 -2.62 -25.11
CA THR A 111 2.47 -2.82 -25.42
C THR A 111 3.40 -1.82 -24.72
N VAL A 112 2.84 -0.75 -24.15
CA VAL A 112 3.61 0.33 -23.50
C VAL A 112 3.36 0.30 -21.99
N SER A 113 4.46 0.27 -21.22
CA SER A 113 4.38 0.35 -19.76
C SER A 113 3.82 1.69 -19.31
N LEU A 114 3.16 1.72 -18.15
CA LEU A 114 2.62 2.95 -17.56
C LEU A 114 3.68 4.06 -17.46
N GLN A 115 4.92 3.71 -17.07
CA GLN A 115 6.03 4.67 -16.98
C GLN A 115 6.44 5.27 -18.31
N ASN A 116 6.59 4.42 -19.33
CA ASN A 116 6.98 4.92 -20.64
C ASN A 116 5.87 5.80 -21.20
N PHE A 117 4.60 5.40 -21.05
CA PHE A 117 3.47 6.19 -21.52
C PHE A 117 3.36 7.54 -20.80
N TYR A 118 3.48 7.55 -19.45
CA TYR A 118 3.50 8.80 -18.68
C TYR A 118 4.57 9.78 -19.14
N ASN A 119 5.80 9.30 -19.37
CA ASN A 119 6.91 10.14 -19.85
C ASN A 119 6.61 10.76 -21.22
N GLU A 120 5.87 10.06 -22.08
CA GLU A 120 5.44 10.59 -23.37
C GLU A 120 4.34 11.64 -23.20
N LEU A 121 3.34 11.41 -22.35
CA LEU A 121 2.29 12.39 -22.04
C LEU A 121 2.88 13.68 -21.47
N GLU A 122 3.85 13.56 -20.57
CA GLU A 122 4.59 14.68 -19.99
C GLU A 122 5.38 15.43 -21.07
N PHE A 123 6.09 14.71 -21.95
CA PHE A 123 6.85 15.32 -23.04
C PHE A 123 5.95 16.10 -24.02
N PHE A 124 4.82 15.52 -24.43
CA PHE A 124 3.87 16.17 -25.32
C PHE A 124 3.01 17.23 -24.61
N GLN A 125 3.24 17.45 -23.32
CA GLN A 125 2.57 18.45 -22.49
C GLN A 125 1.04 18.27 -22.51
N ILE A 126 0.58 17.01 -22.46
CA ILE A 126 -0.83 16.71 -22.27
C ILE A 126 -1.25 17.29 -20.92
N GLY A 127 -2.33 18.08 -20.91
CA GLY A 127 -2.67 18.95 -19.77
C GLY A 127 -2.74 18.20 -18.44
N ARG A 128 -2.25 18.84 -17.37
CA ARG A 128 -2.13 18.23 -16.03
C ARG A 128 -3.43 17.59 -15.54
N LYS A 129 -4.58 18.23 -15.78
CA LYS A 129 -5.91 17.70 -15.41
C LYS A 129 -6.24 16.38 -16.10
N VAL A 130 -5.94 16.27 -17.40
CA VAL A 130 -6.14 15.04 -18.19
C VAL A 130 -5.20 13.95 -17.71
N LEU A 131 -3.95 14.31 -17.39
CA LEU A 131 -2.97 13.38 -16.86
C LEU A 131 -3.38 12.85 -15.47
N GLU A 132 -3.89 13.72 -14.59
CA GLU A 132 -4.43 13.35 -13.28
C GLU A 132 -5.64 12.42 -13.41
N GLU A 133 -6.58 12.73 -14.30
CA GLU A 133 -7.75 11.89 -14.58
C GLU A 133 -7.36 10.52 -15.15
N TYR A 134 -6.43 10.48 -16.10
CA TYR A 134 -5.86 9.23 -16.61
C TYR A 134 -5.17 8.40 -15.50
N MET A 135 -4.42 9.06 -14.60
CA MET A 135 -3.79 8.38 -13.48
C MET A 135 -4.80 7.87 -12.44
N LYS A 136 -5.95 8.54 -12.29
CA LYS A 136 -7.08 8.03 -11.50
C LYS A 136 -7.70 6.80 -12.16
N ASP A 137 -7.94 6.85 -13.46
CA ASP A 137 -8.54 5.74 -14.23
C ASP A 137 -7.66 4.49 -14.27
N GLU A 138 -6.33 4.64 -14.38
CA GLU A 138 -5.38 3.52 -14.26
C GLU A 138 -5.24 3.02 -12.81
N GLY A 139 -5.95 3.63 -11.85
CA GLY A 139 -5.94 3.25 -10.44
C GLY A 139 -4.62 3.55 -9.74
N VAL A 140 -3.88 4.55 -10.20
CA VAL A 140 -2.59 5.02 -9.66
C VAL A 140 -2.78 6.18 -8.70
N LEU A 141 -3.82 6.99 -8.89
CA LEU A 141 -4.29 7.98 -7.93
C LEU A 141 -5.65 7.50 -7.40
N LEU A 142 -5.74 7.18 -6.10
CA LEU A 142 -7.05 6.97 -5.48
C LEU A 142 -7.77 8.33 -5.38
N GLU A 143 -9.10 8.31 -5.33
CA GLU A 143 -10.01 9.47 -5.20
C GLU A 143 -9.75 10.38 -3.99
N ASP A 144 -8.72 10.12 -3.19
CA ASP A 144 -8.33 10.94 -2.03
C ASP A 144 -7.61 12.22 -2.48
N GLU A 145 -8.36 13.09 -3.13
CA GLU A 145 -7.97 14.44 -3.55
C GLU A 145 -7.87 15.44 -2.37
N SER A 146 -7.68 14.97 -1.12
CA SER A 146 -7.76 15.83 0.07
C SER A 146 -6.66 15.65 1.11
N CYS A 147 -5.51 15.05 0.77
CA CYS A 147 -4.36 15.07 1.66
C CYS A 147 -3.24 15.91 1.05
N THR A 148 -3.47 17.21 0.89
CA THR A 148 -2.36 18.15 1.12
C THR A 148 -1.93 17.90 2.57
N GLU A 149 -0.83 17.17 2.76
CA GLU A 149 -0.31 16.86 4.09
C GLU A 149 -0.13 18.18 4.85
N ILE A 150 -0.99 18.39 5.85
CA ILE A 150 -0.97 19.60 6.66
C ILE A 150 0.29 19.52 7.51
N LEU A 151 1.30 20.33 7.19
CA LEU A 151 2.52 20.38 7.99
C LEU A 151 2.32 21.34 9.17
N PRO A 152 2.94 21.06 10.33
CA PRO A 152 2.94 21.98 11.46
C PRO A 152 3.47 23.36 11.03
N GLU A 153 2.85 24.44 11.53
CA GLU A 153 3.26 25.81 11.20
C GLU A 153 4.64 26.14 11.78
N ASN A 154 4.91 25.70 13.01
CA ASN A 154 6.16 25.93 13.70
C ASN A 154 7.32 25.17 13.05
N ARG A 155 8.42 25.88 12.74
CA ARG A 155 9.61 25.30 12.08
C ARG A 155 10.23 24.14 12.86
N ILE A 156 10.32 24.25 14.18
CA ILE A 156 10.91 23.21 15.05
C ILE A 156 10.01 21.98 15.07
N LEU A 157 8.71 22.16 15.31
CA LEU A 157 7.74 21.06 15.31
C LEU A 157 7.66 20.38 13.95
N ARG A 158 7.72 21.16 12.86
CA ARG A 158 7.78 20.63 11.49
C ARG A 158 9.03 19.79 11.26
N SER A 159 10.20 20.28 11.68
CA SER A 159 11.47 19.54 11.57
C SER A 159 11.42 18.23 12.34
N LEU A 160 10.83 18.25 13.54
CA LEU A 160 10.67 17.07 14.38
C LEU A 160 9.67 16.07 13.77
N TRP A 161 8.51 16.56 13.32
CA TRP A 161 7.50 15.75 12.62
C TRP A 161 8.10 15.04 11.40
N ILE A 162 8.79 15.79 10.54
CA ILE A 162 9.44 15.24 9.34
C ILE A 162 10.48 14.18 9.69
N SER A 163 11.22 14.36 10.79
CA SER A 163 12.27 13.43 11.23
C SER A 163 11.72 12.09 11.74
N PHE A 164 10.58 12.11 12.45
CA PHE A 164 9.98 10.91 13.06
C PHE A 164 8.93 10.22 12.18
N GLU A 165 8.30 10.95 11.27
CA GLU A 165 7.22 10.44 10.40
C GLU A 165 7.74 9.97 9.03
N TYR A 166 8.74 10.67 8.46
CA TYR A 166 9.27 10.38 7.12
C TYR A 166 10.77 10.00 7.18
N PRO A 167 11.12 8.71 7.33
CA PRO A 167 12.50 8.24 7.43
C PRO A 167 13.40 8.64 6.26
N SER A 168 12.84 8.83 5.05
CA SER A 168 13.60 9.14 3.84
C SER A 168 13.85 10.65 3.64
N SER A 169 13.33 11.51 4.52
CA SER A 169 13.33 12.96 4.33
C SER A 169 14.70 13.63 4.51
N SER A 170 15.49 13.18 5.48
CA SER A 170 16.80 13.74 5.82
C SER A 170 17.74 12.67 6.35
N ASP A 171 19.05 12.93 6.37
CA ASP A 171 20.01 11.97 6.91
C ASP A 171 19.84 11.77 8.43
N ILE A 172 19.38 12.81 9.13
CA ILE A 172 18.97 12.70 10.54
C ILE A 172 17.74 11.80 10.68
N ALA A 173 16.73 11.95 9.81
CA ALA A 173 15.55 11.08 9.81
C ALA A 173 15.90 9.61 9.55
N LYS A 174 16.84 9.35 8.63
CA LYS A 174 17.36 7.99 8.37
C LYS A 174 18.06 7.41 9.60
N LEU A 175 18.86 8.23 10.29
CA LEU A 175 19.56 7.82 11.52
C LEU A 175 18.56 7.51 12.65
N VAL A 176 17.57 8.39 12.87
CA VAL A 176 16.49 8.16 13.85
C VAL A 176 15.74 6.87 13.52
N ALA A 177 15.35 6.67 12.27
CA ALA A 177 14.67 5.45 11.85
C ALA A 177 15.55 4.19 12.02
N CYS A 178 16.85 4.29 11.76
CA CYS A 178 17.79 3.20 12.01
C CYS A 178 17.84 2.84 13.51
N TRP A 179 17.89 3.83 14.39
CA TRP A 179 17.83 3.63 15.83
C TRP A 179 16.49 3.00 16.26
N SER A 180 15.36 3.50 15.76
CA SER A 180 14.04 2.93 16.02
C SER A 180 13.98 1.44 15.68
N ILE A 181 14.47 1.06 14.50
CA ILE A 181 14.53 -0.33 14.05
C ILE A 181 15.43 -1.17 14.96
N MET A 182 16.59 -0.64 15.37
CA MET A 182 17.50 -1.33 16.30
C MET A 182 16.81 -1.63 17.64
N PHE A 183 16.11 -0.66 18.24
CA PHE A 183 15.37 -0.87 19.48
C PHE A 183 14.22 -1.87 19.33
N ILE A 184 13.56 -1.90 18.17
CA ILE A 184 12.54 -2.92 17.88
C ILE A 184 13.17 -4.32 17.89
N PHE A 185 14.26 -4.53 17.15
CA PHE A 185 14.95 -5.82 17.13
C PHE A 185 15.48 -6.23 18.51
N LEU A 186 16.06 -5.29 19.26
CA LEU A 186 16.51 -5.54 20.63
C LEU A 186 15.36 -5.96 21.54
N SER A 187 14.21 -5.30 21.44
CA SER A 187 13.02 -5.66 22.23
C SER A 187 12.45 -7.03 21.88
N ILE A 188 12.50 -7.44 20.60
CA ILE A 188 12.07 -8.77 20.15
C ILE A 188 13.07 -9.83 20.62
N PHE A 189 14.37 -9.54 20.52
CA PHE A 189 15.41 -10.44 21.00
C PHE A 189 15.25 -10.74 22.49
N ILE A 190 15.00 -9.72 23.32
CA ILE A 190 14.77 -9.89 24.76
C ILE A 190 13.49 -10.68 25.00
N LEU A 191 12.41 -10.40 24.27
CA LEU A 191 11.16 -11.16 24.37
C LEU A 191 11.39 -12.66 24.11
N CYS A 192 12.21 -13.00 23.12
CA CYS A 192 12.58 -14.39 22.86
C CYS A 192 13.49 -14.96 23.97
N ALA A 193 14.50 -14.20 24.42
CA ALA A 193 15.45 -14.62 25.44
C ALA A 193 14.77 -14.91 26.79
N GLU A 194 13.79 -14.09 27.20
CA GLU A 194 13.00 -14.29 28.43
C GLU A 194 12.20 -15.60 28.44
N THR A 195 11.89 -16.16 27.27
CA THR A 195 11.13 -17.42 27.19
C THR A 195 11.99 -18.67 27.34
N ILE A 196 13.32 -18.54 27.27
CA ILE A 196 14.22 -19.68 27.39
C ILE A 196 14.28 -20.09 28.87
N PRO A 197 13.86 -21.31 29.24
CA PRO A 197 13.90 -21.75 30.62
C PRO A 197 15.36 -21.90 31.07
N HIS A 198 15.81 -21.06 32.00
CA HIS A 198 17.17 -21.09 32.55
C HIS A 198 17.55 -22.46 33.16
N GLN A 199 16.57 -23.26 33.57
CA GLN A 199 16.76 -24.64 34.04
C GLN A 199 17.20 -25.62 32.96
N ALA A 200 16.89 -25.38 31.67
CA ALA A 200 17.31 -26.25 30.57
C ALA A 200 18.75 -25.99 30.10
N ALA A 201 19.37 -24.89 30.55
CA ALA A 201 20.73 -24.50 30.20
C ALA A 201 21.82 -25.17 31.08
N GLY A 202 21.45 -26.10 31.98
CA GLY A 202 22.41 -26.84 32.82
C GLY A 202 23.03 -26.02 33.94
N ILE A 203 22.47 -24.85 34.28
CA ILE A 203 22.92 -24.02 35.39
C ILE A 203 22.28 -24.58 36.67
N ASP A 204 22.96 -25.55 37.28
CA ASP A 204 22.59 -26.07 38.59
C ASP A 204 22.59 -24.96 39.65
N SER A 205 21.76 -25.16 40.68
CA SER A 205 21.31 -24.18 41.67
C SER A 205 22.38 -23.56 42.60
N ALA A 206 23.66 -23.55 42.19
CA ALA A 206 24.77 -22.91 42.89
C ALA A 206 25.09 -21.47 42.39
N GLU A 207 24.60 -21.05 41.21
CA GLU A 207 24.87 -19.73 40.60
C GLU A 207 23.62 -18.83 40.51
N GLY A 208 22.76 -18.85 41.54
CA GLY A 208 21.56 -17.99 41.58
C GLY A 208 21.85 -16.48 41.45
N GLY A 209 23.07 -16.04 41.76
CA GLY A 209 23.52 -14.66 41.59
C GLY A 209 23.70 -14.26 40.12
N GLU A 210 24.16 -15.16 39.26
CA GLU A 210 24.45 -14.85 37.84
C GLU A 210 23.15 -14.79 37.03
N VAL A 211 22.21 -15.70 37.29
CA VAL A 211 20.86 -15.67 36.71
C VAL A 211 20.12 -14.38 37.10
N LEU A 212 20.26 -13.93 38.35
CA LEU A 212 19.69 -12.66 38.80
C LEU A 212 20.31 -11.44 38.09
N GLN A 213 21.61 -11.47 37.80
CA GLN A 213 22.28 -10.40 37.06
C GLN A 213 21.82 -10.34 35.60
N ILE A 214 21.67 -11.50 34.94
CA ILE A 214 21.17 -11.58 33.56
C ILE A 214 19.73 -11.06 33.47
N ASN A 215 18.86 -11.46 34.40
CA ASN A 215 17.47 -10.96 34.44
C ASN A 215 17.42 -9.44 34.66
N ARG A 216 18.23 -8.90 35.58
CA ARG A 216 18.35 -7.44 35.77
C ARG A 216 18.84 -6.70 34.53
N LEU A 217 19.74 -7.31 33.77
CA LEU A 217 20.21 -6.77 32.50
C LEU A 217 19.07 -6.74 31.47
N TYR A 218 18.31 -7.83 31.33
CA TYR A 218 17.15 -7.89 30.44
C TYR A 218 16.08 -6.87 30.80
N ASP A 219 15.74 -6.75 32.09
CA ASP A 219 14.80 -5.74 32.59
C ASP A 219 15.29 -4.32 32.29
N GLY A 220 16.59 -4.05 32.48
CA GLY A 220 17.19 -2.75 32.19
C GLY A 220 17.13 -2.38 30.70
N ILE A 221 17.39 -3.35 29.82
CA ILE A 221 17.32 -3.11 28.37
C ILE A 221 15.85 -2.99 27.92
N GLU A 222 14.92 -3.80 28.47
CA GLU A 222 13.48 -3.64 28.22
C GLU A 222 13.03 -2.22 28.59
N MET A 223 13.44 -1.72 29.76
CA MET A 223 13.11 -0.36 30.20
C MET A 223 13.67 0.70 29.24
N ALA A 224 14.92 0.54 28.78
CA ALA A 224 15.50 1.44 27.79
C ALA A 224 14.71 1.45 26.46
N CYS A 225 14.25 0.29 25.99
CA CYS A 225 13.41 0.18 24.80
C CYS A 225 12.06 0.88 24.98
N ILE A 226 11.41 0.70 26.14
CA ILE A 226 10.12 1.32 26.45
C ILE A 226 10.27 2.85 26.52
N ILE A 227 11.31 3.36 27.19
CA ILE A 227 11.60 4.80 27.24
C ILE A 227 11.74 5.36 25.82
N TRP A 228 12.48 4.68 24.94
CA TRP A 228 12.64 5.09 23.55
C TRP A 228 11.30 5.11 22.80
N PHE A 229 10.49 4.05 22.91
CA PHE A 229 9.19 3.98 22.23
C PHE A 229 8.18 5.01 22.76
N THR A 230 8.15 5.25 24.07
CA THR A 230 7.34 6.30 24.69
C THR A 230 7.81 7.68 24.20
N PHE A 231 9.12 7.89 24.09
CA PHE A 231 9.67 9.13 23.55
C PHE A 231 9.23 9.35 22.10
N GLU A 232 9.32 8.34 21.23
CA GLU A 232 8.88 8.47 19.85
C GLU A 232 7.41 8.86 19.70
N ILE A 233 6.51 8.15 20.38
CA ILE A 233 5.08 8.43 20.29
C ILE A 233 4.75 9.81 20.85
N THR A 234 5.42 10.22 21.94
CA THR A 234 5.23 11.55 22.54
C THR A 234 5.75 12.65 21.60
N ALA A 235 6.92 12.44 21.01
CA ALA A 235 7.51 13.38 20.06
C ALA A 235 6.62 13.57 18.83
N ARG A 236 6.07 12.48 18.27
CA ARG A 236 5.08 12.54 17.18
C ARG A 236 3.78 13.19 17.64
N PHE A 237 3.26 12.82 18.80
CA PHE A 237 2.02 13.40 19.32
C PHE A 237 2.13 14.92 19.53
N ILE A 238 3.25 15.42 20.06
CA ILE A 238 3.48 16.86 20.25
C ILE A 238 3.62 17.57 18.89
N SER A 239 4.39 16.99 17.97
CA SER A 239 4.67 17.60 16.67
C SER A 239 3.58 17.46 15.62
N CYS A 240 2.59 16.58 15.80
CA CYS A 240 1.55 16.36 14.80
C CYS A 240 0.67 17.60 14.57
N PRO A 241 0.24 17.84 13.32
CA PRO A 241 -0.59 18.98 12.92
C PRO A 241 -2.00 18.91 13.54
N GLU A 242 -2.62 17.72 13.53
CA GLU A 242 -3.97 17.49 14.02
C GLU A 242 -4.01 16.29 14.97
N LYS A 243 -4.36 16.55 16.24
CA LYS A 243 -4.34 15.51 17.29
C LYS A 243 -5.39 14.42 17.06
N VAL A 244 -6.57 14.78 16.56
CA VAL A 244 -7.68 13.84 16.33
C VAL A 244 -7.36 12.89 15.17
N THR A 245 -6.78 13.41 14.09
CA THR A 245 -6.34 12.62 12.94
C THR A 245 -5.22 11.67 13.35
N PHE A 246 -4.27 12.15 14.17
CA PHE A 246 -3.22 11.31 14.75
C PHE A 246 -3.79 10.14 15.57
N LEU A 247 -4.77 10.39 16.44
CA LEU A 247 -5.38 9.34 17.27
C LEU A 247 -6.21 8.31 16.47
N LYS A 248 -6.66 8.65 15.27
CA LYS A 248 -7.43 7.74 14.40
C LYS A 248 -6.54 6.87 13.50
N ASP A 249 -5.26 7.19 13.37
CA ASP A 249 -4.34 6.49 12.51
C ASP A 249 -3.93 5.13 13.11
N PHE A 250 -4.02 4.08 12.29
CA PHE A 250 -3.75 2.70 12.66
C PHE A 250 -2.31 2.48 13.13
N LEU A 251 -1.32 3.15 12.52
CA LEU A 251 0.08 3.01 12.92
C LEU A 251 0.34 3.60 14.32
N ASN A 252 -0.40 4.64 14.72
CA ASN A 252 -0.29 5.22 16.06
C ASN A 252 -0.90 4.30 17.12
N TYR A 253 -1.96 3.55 16.81
CA TYR A 253 -2.48 2.51 17.71
C TYR A 253 -1.45 1.41 17.98
N ILE A 254 -0.68 1.00 16.96
CA ILE A 254 0.42 0.04 17.13
C ILE A 254 1.51 0.61 18.05
N ASP A 255 1.86 1.88 17.88
CA ASP A 255 2.83 2.55 18.75
C ASP A 255 2.38 2.57 20.22
N VAL A 256 1.09 2.80 20.49
CA VAL A 256 0.52 2.71 21.86
C VAL A 256 0.55 1.27 22.37
N ALA A 257 0.08 0.31 21.57
CA ALA A 257 0.02 -1.10 21.95
C ALA A 257 1.39 -1.69 22.30
N ALA A 258 2.47 -1.16 21.71
CA ALA A 258 3.84 -1.57 21.96
C ALA A 258 4.37 -1.21 23.36
N VAL A 259 3.92 -0.08 23.94
CA VAL A 259 4.32 0.38 25.28
C VAL A 259 3.30 0.06 26.36
N LEU A 260 2.04 -0.17 25.96
CA LEU A 260 0.91 -0.43 26.85
C LEU A 260 1.17 -1.54 27.91
N PRO A 261 1.80 -2.68 27.60
CA PRO A 261 2.01 -3.74 28.60
C PRO A 261 2.80 -3.29 29.82
N PHE A 262 3.77 -2.40 29.64
CA PHE A 262 4.57 -1.86 30.74
C PHE A 262 3.72 -0.97 31.65
N TYR A 263 3.03 0.01 31.07
CA TYR A 263 2.18 0.92 31.84
C TYR A 263 1.03 0.21 32.53
N LEU A 264 0.43 -0.80 31.89
CA LEU A 264 -0.59 -1.64 32.52
C LEU A 264 -0.03 -2.42 33.71
N LYS A 265 1.19 -2.98 33.59
CA LYS A 265 1.85 -3.68 34.71
C LYS A 265 2.06 -2.74 35.91
N GLU A 266 2.52 -1.51 35.67
CA GLU A 266 2.76 -0.52 36.74
C GLU A 266 1.44 -0.03 37.38
N ILE A 267 0.37 0.18 36.57
CA ILE A 267 -0.93 0.63 37.09
C ILE A 267 -1.64 -0.46 37.89
N VAL A 268 -1.55 -1.72 37.46
CA VAL A 268 -2.20 -2.87 38.10
C VAL A 268 -1.40 -3.41 39.30
N GLY A 269 -0.23 -2.81 39.61
CA GLY A 269 0.77 -3.34 40.53
C GLY A 269 0.33 -3.72 41.96
N SER A 270 0.80 -4.90 42.37
CA SER A 270 1.04 -5.47 43.72
C SER A 270 -0.08 -6.09 44.58
N ASP A 271 -1.35 -5.70 44.50
CA ASP A 271 -2.31 -6.08 45.57
C ASP A 271 -3.38 -7.16 45.23
N SER A 272 -3.39 -7.72 44.02
CA SER A 272 -4.45 -8.68 43.63
C SER A 272 -3.93 -10.10 43.37
N SER A 273 -4.23 -11.01 44.32
CA SER A 273 -3.98 -12.45 44.22
C SER A 273 -4.69 -13.12 43.02
N ASP A 274 -5.73 -12.49 42.47
CA ASP A 274 -6.52 -12.99 41.33
C ASP A 274 -6.01 -12.50 39.95
N GLY A 275 -4.95 -11.68 39.92
CA GLY A 275 -4.42 -11.05 38.70
C GLY A 275 -3.50 -11.94 37.84
N PHE A 276 -3.20 -13.17 38.26
CA PHE A 276 -2.16 -14.00 37.64
C PHE A 276 -2.43 -14.31 36.16
N GLY A 277 -3.69 -14.55 35.78
CA GLY A 277 -4.08 -14.80 34.39
C GLY A 277 -4.00 -13.57 33.49
N ILE A 278 -4.39 -12.40 34.02
CA ILE A 278 -4.43 -11.13 33.29
C ILE A 278 -3.00 -10.60 33.09
N MET A 279 -2.13 -10.75 34.09
CA MET A 279 -0.72 -10.34 34.01
C MET A 279 0.06 -11.17 32.97
N ASN A 280 -0.25 -12.47 32.84
CA ASN A 280 0.33 -13.33 31.81
C ASN A 280 -0.14 -12.94 30.39
N ALA A 281 -1.41 -12.54 30.25
CA ALA A 281 -1.93 -12.07 28.96
C ALA A 281 -1.24 -10.77 28.49
N PHE A 282 -0.89 -9.86 29.41
CA PHE A 282 -0.15 -8.64 29.06
C PHE A 282 1.26 -8.91 28.54
N ARG A 283 1.91 -10.02 28.94
CA ARG A 283 3.20 -10.43 28.38
C ARG A 283 3.07 -10.73 26.87
N LEU A 284 1.96 -11.31 26.43
CA LEU A 284 1.73 -11.60 24.99
C LEU A 284 1.56 -10.32 24.17
N LEU A 285 0.99 -9.25 24.75
CA LEU A 285 0.87 -7.96 24.06
C LEU A 285 2.24 -7.34 23.71
N ARG A 286 3.33 -7.76 24.35
CA ARG A 286 4.69 -7.34 23.96
C ARG A 286 5.05 -7.78 22.53
N VAL A 287 4.48 -8.88 22.02
CA VAL A 287 4.65 -9.27 20.60
C VAL A 287 4.18 -8.17 19.66
N CYS A 288 3.19 -7.36 20.04
CA CYS A 288 2.69 -6.27 19.19
C CYS A 288 3.78 -5.26 18.81
N ARG A 289 4.88 -5.16 19.57
CA ARG A 289 6.06 -4.34 19.25
C ARG A 289 6.64 -4.68 17.86
N ILE A 290 6.51 -5.93 17.39
CA ILE A 290 6.95 -6.33 16.04
C ILE A 290 6.24 -5.53 14.95
N PHE A 291 4.97 -5.18 15.17
CA PHE A 291 4.19 -4.44 14.20
C PHE A 291 4.65 -2.98 14.07
N LYS A 292 5.44 -2.44 15.01
CA LYS A 292 6.08 -1.11 14.81
C LYS A 292 6.98 -1.09 13.57
N LEU A 293 7.51 -2.24 13.13
CA LEU A 293 8.22 -2.36 11.85
C LEU A 293 7.37 -1.91 10.66
N ALA A 294 6.03 -1.96 10.76
CA ALA A 294 5.15 -1.49 9.70
C ALA A 294 5.36 0.00 9.38
N ARG A 295 5.79 0.83 10.34
CA ARG A 295 6.11 2.25 10.07
C ARG A 295 7.39 2.40 9.25
N HIS A 296 8.35 1.49 9.42
CA HIS A 296 9.67 1.59 8.81
C HIS A 296 9.80 0.80 7.51
N LEU A 297 9.00 -0.26 7.34
CA LEU A 297 9.01 -1.13 6.18
C LEU A 297 7.84 -0.79 5.25
N GLU A 298 8.14 -0.13 4.15
CA GLU A 298 7.17 0.21 3.09
C GLU A 298 6.37 -1.00 2.63
N PHE A 299 7.03 -2.16 2.52
CA PHE A 299 6.39 -3.41 2.15
C PHE A 299 5.21 -3.76 3.07
N LEU A 300 5.37 -3.60 4.39
CA LEU A 300 4.32 -3.89 5.36
C LEU A 300 3.16 -2.89 5.28
N GLN A 301 3.43 -1.62 4.97
CA GLN A 301 2.38 -0.61 4.76
C GLN A 301 1.54 -0.93 3.53
N VAL A 302 2.21 -1.25 2.42
CA VAL A 302 1.54 -1.67 1.18
C VAL A 302 0.75 -2.95 1.40
N LEU A 303 1.32 -3.92 2.13
CA LEU A 303 0.63 -5.15 2.49
C LEU A 303 -0.62 -4.87 3.32
N GLY A 304 -0.53 -4.03 4.35
CA GLY A 304 -1.66 -3.64 5.19
C GLY A 304 -2.78 -2.96 4.40
N ARG A 305 -2.44 -1.99 3.54
CA ARG A 305 -3.40 -1.34 2.63
C ARG A 305 -4.05 -2.36 1.68
N THR A 306 -3.27 -3.30 1.17
CA THR A 306 -3.77 -4.37 0.29
C THR A 306 -4.75 -5.28 1.02
N VAL A 307 -4.46 -5.69 2.27
CA VAL A 307 -5.34 -6.52 3.09
C VAL A 307 -6.66 -5.81 3.36
N VAL A 308 -6.64 -4.53 3.73
CA VAL A 308 -7.86 -3.74 3.95
C VAL A 308 -8.68 -3.62 2.66
N ALA A 309 -8.01 -3.37 1.53
CA ALA A 309 -8.67 -3.28 0.23
C ALA A 309 -9.25 -4.62 -0.27
N THR A 310 -8.64 -5.74 0.12
CA THR A 310 -9.03 -7.11 -0.29
C THR A 310 -9.72 -7.90 0.83
N TRP A 311 -10.21 -7.22 1.86
CA TRP A 311 -10.83 -7.86 3.03
C TRP A 311 -12.00 -8.77 2.65
N ARG A 312 -12.78 -8.40 1.63
CA ARG A 312 -13.92 -9.20 1.17
C ARG A 312 -13.46 -10.51 0.54
N GLU A 313 -12.42 -10.46 -0.27
CA GLU A 313 -11.79 -11.62 -0.91
C GLU A 313 -11.16 -12.55 0.13
N LEU A 314 -10.45 -12.00 1.12
CA LEU A 314 -9.91 -12.77 2.26
C LEU A 314 -11.02 -13.44 3.08
N LEU A 315 -12.13 -12.73 3.32
CA LEU A 315 -13.27 -13.28 4.04
C LEU A 315 -13.95 -14.42 3.25
N MET A 316 -13.98 -14.35 1.91
CA MET A 316 -14.46 -15.46 1.07
C MET A 316 -13.56 -16.69 1.17
N ILE A 317 -12.23 -16.53 1.20
CA ILE A 317 -11.28 -17.65 1.42
C ILE A 317 -11.56 -18.29 2.78
N LEU A 318 -11.65 -17.48 3.84
CA LEU A 318 -11.89 -17.96 5.19
C LEU A 318 -13.23 -18.71 5.28
N PHE A 319 -14.28 -18.18 4.66
CA PHE A 319 -15.58 -18.85 4.57
C PHE A 319 -15.47 -20.23 3.90
N PHE A 320 -14.77 -20.33 2.77
CA PHE A 320 -14.59 -21.60 2.07
C PHE A 320 -13.79 -22.62 2.90
N VAL A 321 -12.75 -22.15 3.60
CA VAL A 321 -11.94 -22.97 4.52
C VAL A 321 -12.81 -23.51 5.65
N ILE A 322 -13.62 -22.67 6.31
CA ILE A 322 -14.49 -23.08 7.42
C ILE A 322 -15.55 -24.09 6.94
N VAL A 323 -16.20 -23.86 5.80
CA VAL A 323 -17.19 -24.79 5.25
C VAL A 323 -16.53 -26.13 4.93
N SER A 324 -15.38 -26.12 4.25
CA SER A 324 -14.63 -27.34 3.93
C SER A 324 -14.22 -28.09 5.19
N MET A 325 -13.77 -27.36 6.22
CA MET A 325 -13.38 -27.91 7.52
C MET A 325 -14.52 -28.67 8.17
N VAL A 326 -15.72 -28.07 8.27
CA VAL A 326 -16.89 -28.73 8.86
C VAL A 326 -17.32 -29.95 8.06
N VAL A 327 -17.40 -29.84 6.72
CA VAL A 327 -17.86 -30.92 5.85
C VAL A 327 -16.89 -32.11 5.85
N PHE A 328 -15.61 -31.89 5.57
CA PHE A 328 -14.64 -32.98 5.49
C PHE A 328 -14.37 -33.60 6.87
N SER A 329 -14.46 -32.83 7.96
CA SER A 329 -14.29 -33.41 9.29
C SER A 329 -15.47 -34.27 9.69
N GLY A 330 -16.72 -33.88 9.35
CA GLY A 330 -17.87 -34.75 9.56
C GLY A 330 -17.78 -36.06 8.78
N LEU A 331 -17.41 -36.00 7.49
CA LEU A 331 -17.29 -37.19 6.64
C LEU A 331 -16.13 -38.10 7.09
N THR A 332 -14.96 -37.53 7.37
CA THR A 332 -13.77 -38.31 7.75
C THR A 332 -13.92 -38.90 9.15
N TYR A 333 -14.55 -38.18 10.08
CA TYR A 333 -14.90 -38.72 11.39
C TYR A 333 -15.76 -39.98 11.24
N HIS A 334 -16.87 -39.91 10.50
CA HIS A 334 -17.72 -41.09 10.29
C HIS A 334 -17.04 -42.21 9.50
N ALA A 335 -16.05 -41.89 8.66
CA ALA A 335 -15.28 -42.89 7.92
C ALA A 335 -14.23 -43.61 8.78
N GLU A 336 -13.62 -42.91 9.75
CA GLU A 336 -12.42 -43.39 10.46
C GLU A 336 -12.64 -43.65 11.95
N HIS A 337 -13.72 -43.17 12.56
CA HIS A 337 -13.93 -43.27 14.02
C HIS A 337 -13.90 -44.72 14.51
N ASP A 338 -14.57 -45.63 13.81
CA ASP A 338 -14.63 -47.05 14.19
C ASP A 338 -13.27 -47.75 14.03
N ALA A 339 -12.42 -47.29 13.11
CA ALA A 339 -11.08 -47.85 12.88
C ALA A 339 -10.00 -47.20 13.76
N GLN A 340 -10.19 -45.95 14.17
CA GLN A 340 -9.19 -45.10 14.82
C GLN A 340 -9.82 -44.07 15.79
N SER A 341 -10.55 -44.56 16.79
CA SER A 341 -11.26 -43.73 17.78
C SER A 341 -10.35 -42.73 18.52
N ASP A 342 -9.09 -43.08 18.76
CA ASP A 342 -8.15 -42.23 19.49
C ASP A 342 -7.71 -41.01 18.67
N LYS A 343 -7.55 -41.18 17.35
CA LYS A 343 -7.11 -40.11 16.43
C LYS A 343 -8.28 -39.29 15.89
N PHE A 344 -9.43 -39.92 15.67
CA PHE A 344 -10.66 -39.30 15.19
C PHE A 344 -11.72 -39.36 16.30
N SER A 345 -11.41 -38.78 17.47
CA SER A 345 -12.25 -38.88 18.67
C SER A 345 -13.55 -38.10 18.59
N SER A 346 -13.54 -36.97 17.89
CA SER A 346 -14.71 -36.12 17.68
C SER A 346 -14.58 -35.33 16.38
N ILE A 347 -15.69 -34.76 15.89
CA ILE A 347 -15.67 -33.88 14.71
C ILE A 347 -14.71 -32.69 14.92
N PRO A 348 -14.72 -31.97 16.08
CA PRO A 348 -13.74 -30.91 16.33
C PRO A 348 -12.30 -31.40 16.46
N ALA A 349 -12.04 -32.62 16.95
CA ALA A 349 -10.67 -33.17 16.92
C ALA A 349 -10.19 -33.41 15.48
N THR A 350 -11.11 -33.82 14.60
CA THR A 350 -10.86 -34.07 13.17
C THR A 350 -10.60 -32.78 12.39
N PHE A 351 -10.95 -31.61 12.94
CA PHE A 351 -10.62 -30.31 12.35
C PHE A 351 -9.11 -30.14 12.12
N TRP A 352 -8.27 -30.66 13.04
CA TRP A 352 -6.82 -30.60 12.92
C TRP A 352 -6.32 -31.33 11.67
N PHE A 353 -6.78 -32.56 11.44
CA PHE A 353 -6.45 -33.32 10.23
C PHE A 353 -6.87 -32.57 8.97
N VAL A 354 -8.10 -32.03 8.96
CA VAL A 354 -8.64 -31.36 7.78
C VAL A 354 -7.92 -30.05 7.49
N ILE A 355 -7.64 -29.19 8.47
CA ILE A 355 -6.94 -27.93 8.19
C ILE A 355 -5.51 -28.17 7.70
N VAL A 356 -4.81 -29.15 8.27
CA VAL A 356 -3.44 -29.55 7.85
C VAL A 356 -3.43 -30.16 6.45
N THR A 357 -4.46 -30.91 6.09
CA THR A 357 -4.61 -31.51 4.75
C THR A 357 -5.05 -30.47 3.72
N LEU A 358 -6.03 -29.62 4.04
CA LEU A 358 -6.57 -28.57 3.19
C LEU A 358 -5.52 -27.50 2.87
N THR A 359 -4.61 -27.22 3.81
CA THR A 359 -3.49 -26.28 3.60
C THR A 359 -2.25 -26.93 2.95
N ASN A 360 -2.29 -28.23 2.66
CA ASN A 360 -1.17 -29.02 2.14
C ASN A 360 0.08 -29.04 3.04
N VAL A 361 -0.07 -28.85 4.37
CA VAL A 361 1.04 -28.95 5.33
C VAL A 361 1.37 -30.42 5.59
N GLY A 362 0.36 -31.24 5.88
CA GLY A 362 0.51 -32.70 5.98
C GLY A 362 1.54 -33.21 7.00
N TYR A 363 1.43 -32.83 8.27
CA TYR A 363 2.36 -33.28 9.33
C TYR A 363 2.48 -34.81 9.46
N GLY A 364 1.43 -35.56 9.11
CA GLY A 364 1.42 -37.03 9.11
C GLY A 364 1.16 -37.67 10.49
N ASP A 365 0.85 -36.86 11.50
CA ASP A 365 0.48 -37.28 12.85
C ASP A 365 -0.90 -37.96 12.90
N VAL A 366 -1.86 -37.41 12.16
CA VAL A 366 -3.20 -38.00 11.93
C VAL A 366 -3.36 -38.30 10.45
N VAL A 367 -3.66 -39.56 10.12
CA VAL A 367 -3.88 -40.03 8.74
C VAL A 367 -5.00 -41.08 8.72
N PRO A 368 -5.90 -41.04 7.72
CA PRO A 368 -6.96 -42.03 7.56
C PRO A 368 -6.40 -43.39 7.13
N LYS A 369 -6.90 -44.47 7.73
CA LYS A 369 -6.52 -45.84 7.38
C LYS A 369 -7.51 -46.50 6.44
N THR A 370 -8.80 -46.17 6.53
CA THR A 370 -9.84 -46.79 5.70
C THR A 370 -9.71 -46.34 4.24
N PRO A 371 -10.12 -47.18 3.26
CA PRO A 371 -10.09 -46.79 1.85
C PRO A 371 -10.98 -45.56 1.59
N PHE A 372 -12.11 -45.45 2.29
CA PHE A 372 -13.02 -44.32 2.14
C PHE A 372 -12.46 -43.03 2.76
N GLY A 373 -11.84 -43.09 3.93
CA GLY A 373 -11.16 -41.94 4.52
C GLY A 373 -9.95 -41.48 3.70
N LYS A 374 -9.22 -42.40 3.06
CA LYS A 374 -8.16 -42.04 2.09
C LYS A 374 -8.72 -41.31 0.88
N LEU A 375 -9.85 -41.78 0.32
CA LEU A 375 -10.53 -41.07 -0.77
C LEU A 375 -10.95 -39.66 -0.33
N LEU A 376 -11.57 -39.51 0.84
CA LEU A 376 -11.94 -38.22 1.41
C LEU A 376 -10.72 -37.30 1.62
N GLY A 377 -9.61 -37.84 2.11
CA GLY A 377 -8.35 -37.12 2.25
C GLY A 377 -7.80 -36.60 0.93
N THR A 378 -7.85 -37.42 -0.14
CA THR A 378 -7.41 -36.99 -1.48
C THR A 378 -8.29 -35.88 -2.06
N VAL A 379 -9.61 -35.98 -1.90
CA VAL A 379 -10.56 -34.94 -2.34
C VAL A 379 -10.37 -33.67 -1.53
N CYS A 380 -10.17 -33.78 -0.21
CA CYS A 380 -9.89 -32.66 0.68
C CYS A 380 -8.62 -31.90 0.25
N ALA A 381 -7.53 -32.61 -0.04
CA ALA A 381 -6.29 -31.99 -0.51
C ALA A 381 -6.50 -31.23 -1.84
N LEU A 382 -7.21 -31.84 -2.80
CA LEU A 382 -7.52 -31.20 -4.08
C LEU A 382 -8.36 -29.92 -3.92
N VAL A 383 -9.40 -29.99 -3.07
CA VAL A 383 -10.25 -28.83 -2.75
C VAL A 383 -9.43 -27.72 -2.08
N GLY A 384 -8.49 -28.08 -1.21
CA GLY A 384 -7.59 -27.14 -0.55
C GLY A 384 -6.68 -26.38 -1.51
N VAL A 385 -6.09 -27.08 -2.48
CA VAL A 385 -5.30 -26.43 -3.55
C VAL A 385 -6.16 -25.43 -4.33
N LEU A 386 -7.38 -25.81 -4.73
CA LEU A 386 -8.28 -24.92 -5.47
C LEU A 386 -8.72 -23.71 -4.63
N ALA A 387 -8.99 -23.91 -3.34
CA ALA A 387 -9.40 -22.86 -2.41
C ALA A 387 -8.37 -21.72 -2.30
N ILE A 388 -7.09 -22.08 -2.23
CA ILE A 388 -5.99 -21.12 -2.09
C ILE A 388 -5.59 -20.54 -3.45
N ALA A 389 -5.59 -21.37 -4.50
CA ALA A 389 -5.12 -20.98 -5.83
C ALA A 389 -6.02 -19.95 -6.53
N LEU A 390 -7.35 -20.02 -6.37
CA LEU A 390 -8.26 -19.13 -7.10
C LEU A 390 -8.20 -17.66 -6.64
N PRO A 391 -8.16 -17.33 -5.34
CA PRO A 391 -8.19 -15.94 -4.88
C PRO A 391 -6.80 -15.29 -4.83
N SER A 392 -5.73 -16.08 -4.74
CA SER A 392 -4.34 -15.61 -4.67
C SER A 392 -3.94 -14.66 -5.82
N PRO A 393 -4.23 -14.93 -7.10
CA PRO A 393 -3.94 -14.01 -8.21
C PRO A 393 -4.63 -12.65 -8.10
N VAL A 394 -5.84 -12.61 -7.54
CA VAL A 394 -6.59 -11.36 -7.34
C VAL A 394 -5.88 -10.49 -6.29
N ILE A 395 -5.50 -11.10 -5.16
CA ILE A 395 -4.74 -10.43 -4.09
C ILE A 395 -3.38 -9.97 -4.62
N ALA A 396 -2.67 -10.82 -5.36
CA ALA A 396 -1.37 -10.49 -5.95
C ALA A 396 -1.45 -9.32 -6.94
N THR A 397 -2.52 -9.25 -7.74
CA THR A 397 -2.75 -8.14 -8.69
C THR A 397 -2.99 -6.83 -7.94
N ARG A 398 -3.81 -6.86 -6.88
CA ARG A 398 -4.06 -5.69 -6.02
C ARG A 398 -2.80 -5.24 -5.28
N PHE A 399 -2.03 -6.19 -4.76
CA PHE A 399 -0.75 -5.90 -4.13
C PHE A 399 0.20 -5.19 -5.11
N LYS A 400 0.33 -5.71 -6.34
CA LYS A 400 1.17 -5.11 -7.38
C LYS A 400 0.72 -3.69 -7.74
N GLN A 401 -0.59 -3.44 -7.77
CA GLN A 401 -1.15 -2.11 -8.01
C GLN A 401 -0.71 -1.13 -6.92
N PHE A 402 -0.96 -1.44 -5.64
CA PHE A 402 -0.57 -0.58 -4.52
C PHE A 402 0.94 -0.42 -4.37
N TYR A 403 1.70 -1.49 -4.62
CA TYR A 403 3.17 -1.46 -4.56
C TYR A 403 3.75 -0.51 -5.62
N ASN A 404 3.26 -0.61 -6.86
CA ASN A 404 3.67 0.30 -7.91
C ASN A 404 3.30 1.74 -7.54
N GLN A 405 2.06 1.98 -7.11
CA GLN A 405 1.58 3.31 -6.73
C GLN A 405 2.48 4.00 -5.71
N GLU A 406 2.89 3.30 -4.65
CA GLU A 406 3.76 3.90 -3.63
C GLU A 406 5.14 4.27 -4.19
N ARG A 407 5.68 3.42 -5.07
CA ARG A 407 6.94 3.69 -5.78
C ARG A 407 6.83 4.91 -6.71
N TRP A 408 5.67 5.09 -7.34
CA TRP A 408 5.38 6.26 -8.17
C TRP A 408 5.29 7.55 -7.36
N LYS A 409 4.56 7.55 -6.23
CA LYS A 409 4.48 8.70 -5.32
C LYS A 409 5.87 9.21 -4.92
N LYS A 410 6.75 8.31 -4.49
CA LYS A 410 8.14 8.65 -4.13
C LYS A 410 8.94 9.26 -5.29
N LYS A 411 8.74 8.77 -6.51
CA LYS A 411 9.44 9.29 -7.70
C LYS A 411 8.96 10.71 -8.02
N THR A 412 7.66 10.96 -7.93
CA THR A 412 7.08 12.29 -8.13
C THR A 412 7.49 13.25 -7.02
N GLU A 413 7.41 12.85 -5.74
CA GLU A 413 7.84 13.65 -4.60
C GLU A 413 9.32 14.06 -4.67
N ASN A 414 10.22 13.12 -5.00
CA ASN A 414 11.63 13.43 -5.21
C ASN A 414 11.84 14.45 -6.34
N SER A 415 11.02 14.38 -7.41
CA SER A 415 11.08 15.30 -8.55
C SER A 415 10.55 16.68 -8.17
N THR A 416 9.45 16.75 -7.43
CA THR A 416 8.89 18.01 -6.92
C THR A 416 9.83 18.67 -5.90
N PHE A 417 10.41 17.91 -4.98
CA PHE A 417 11.41 18.44 -4.03
C PHE A 417 12.66 18.96 -4.73
N THR A 418 13.13 18.31 -5.81
CA THR A 418 14.26 18.84 -6.59
C THR A 418 13.90 20.12 -7.33
N ILE A 419 12.68 20.25 -7.84
CA ILE A 419 12.20 21.48 -8.50
C ILE A 419 12.11 22.63 -7.49
N VAL A 420 11.46 22.43 -6.33
CA VAL A 420 11.35 23.45 -5.27
C VAL A 420 12.73 23.85 -4.71
N ARG A 421 13.66 22.91 -4.57
CA ARG A 421 15.04 23.19 -4.17
C ARG A 421 15.80 23.98 -5.23
N ARG A 422 15.55 23.72 -6.53
CA ARG A 422 16.12 24.51 -7.63
C ARG A 422 15.57 25.94 -7.64
N GLU A 423 14.26 26.12 -7.55
CA GLU A 423 13.63 27.45 -7.55
C GLU A 423 14.09 28.29 -6.36
N SER A 424 14.12 27.72 -5.15
CA SER A 424 14.63 28.41 -3.95
C SER A 424 16.14 28.74 -4.01
N SER A 425 16.92 28.00 -4.79
CA SER A 425 18.34 28.32 -5.05
C SER A 425 18.50 29.40 -6.14
N LEU A 426 17.62 29.41 -7.15
CA LEU A 426 17.58 30.43 -8.21
C LEU A 426 17.12 31.78 -7.64
N SER A 427 16.07 31.80 -6.81
CA SER A 427 15.63 33.02 -6.12
C SER A 427 16.72 33.59 -5.20
N ARG A 428 17.52 32.74 -4.54
CA ARG A 428 18.66 33.19 -3.73
C ARG A 428 19.82 33.75 -4.56
N LYS A 429 20.02 33.26 -5.78
CA LYS A 429 21.03 33.78 -6.72
C LYS A 429 20.60 35.05 -7.46
N LEU A 430 19.30 35.36 -7.46
CA LEU A 430 18.75 36.58 -8.05
C LEU A 430 18.62 37.73 -7.03
N LEU A 431 18.79 37.42 -5.74
CA LEU A 431 18.72 38.38 -4.62
C LEU A 431 20.09 38.74 -4.05
N ASN A 432 21.16 38.11 -4.55
CA ASN A 432 22.57 38.44 -4.30
C ASN A 432 23.21 38.83 -5.63
#